data_AF-A0A6G3QM82-F1
#
_entry.id   AF-A0A6G3QM82-F1
#
_cell.length_a   1.000
_cell.length_b   1.000
_cell.length_c   1.000
_cell.angle_alpha   90.00
_cell.angle_beta   90.00
_cell.angle_gamma   90.00
#
_symmetry.space_group_name_H-M   'P 1'
#
loop_
_entity.id
_entity.type
_entity.pdbx_description
1 polymer ?
#
loop_
_entity_poly.entity_id
_entity_poly.type
_entity_poly.pdbx_seq_one_letter_code
_entity_poly.pdbx_strand_id
1 'polypeptide(L)'
;MAGSPSRSSALRALRPAAFGVDPSGERMARIRRSPHFRDGVFQNPGGPSRTRPSGSARELAKVYFDKDRRARRAPLGTVPVHATTLADLARPPADGLRLTWMGHSAVLAEIDGHRVLFDPVWGERCSPFPFVGPKRLHPAPLPLAALGPVDVVVISHDHYDHLDMPTIKALADTDTLFAVPLGVGGHLEHWGVAPSRLRELDWHESTEVGGLTLTATPARHFCGRGLRNTQHTLWASWVVAGERHRVHHSGDTGYFDGFKDIGAAHGPFDVTMIQIGAYSDFWPDIHMTPEEGMRAHVDLQGGRAGHGLMLPIHWATFNLAPHPWADPGEGTVAAARAAGARVALPRPGEPFEPASGAVPSRPWWRGVAQAPAGGWPVQEALTGAAIGVAGTAAAVAQDDTESDSSGGASEGAEGARARPAG
;
A
#
# COMPACT_ATOMS: atom_id res chain seq x y z
N MET A 1 -34.84 -22.74 36.41
CA MET A 1 -34.63 -23.72 35.34
C MET A 1 -33.48 -23.24 34.48
N ALA A 2 -32.33 -23.92 34.54
CA ALA A 2 -31.18 -23.60 33.70
C ALA A 2 -31.48 -24.05 32.27
N GLY A 3 -31.55 -23.10 31.34
CA GLY A 3 -31.72 -23.41 29.92
C GLY A 3 -30.46 -24.07 29.38
N SER A 4 -30.60 -25.27 28.80
CA SER A 4 -29.51 -25.92 28.09
C SER A 4 -28.96 -24.99 27.00
N PRO A 5 -27.64 -24.80 26.88
CA PRO A 5 -27.07 -24.02 25.80
C PRO A 5 -27.46 -24.68 24.48
N SER A 6 -27.92 -23.87 23.51
CA SER A 6 -28.19 -24.37 22.17
C SER A 6 -26.93 -25.01 21.59
N ARG A 7 -27.08 -26.06 20.78
CA ARG A 7 -25.95 -26.75 20.12
C ARG A 7 -25.03 -25.80 19.32
N SER A 8 -25.50 -24.60 18.96
CA SER A 8 -24.70 -23.58 18.29
C SER A 8 -23.69 -22.86 19.20
N SER A 9 -23.93 -22.75 20.51
CA SER A 9 -22.97 -22.10 21.43
C SER A 9 -21.78 -23.00 21.75
N ALA A 10 -22.02 -24.32 21.89
CA ALA A 10 -20.96 -25.30 22.16
C ALA A 10 -20.00 -25.48 20.96
N LEU A 11 -20.50 -25.40 19.72
CA LEU A 11 -19.65 -25.42 18.52
C LEU A 11 -18.85 -24.13 18.31
N ARG A 12 -19.31 -22.99 18.85
CA ARG A 12 -18.59 -21.71 18.81
C ARG A 12 -17.34 -21.73 19.72
N ALA A 13 -17.37 -22.50 20.80
CA ALA A 13 -16.25 -22.65 21.74
C ALA A 13 -15.05 -23.46 21.20
N LEU A 14 -15.23 -24.20 20.09
CA LEU A 14 -14.17 -24.99 19.44
C LEU A 14 -13.51 -24.27 18.26
N ARG A 15 -13.93 -23.04 17.93
CA ARG A 15 -13.38 -22.27 16.81
C ARG A 15 -12.13 -21.51 17.29
N PRO A 16 -10.96 -21.64 16.64
CA PRO A 16 -9.77 -20.87 16.98
C PRO A 16 -10.06 -19.36 17.07
N ALA A 17 -9.51 -18.68 18.08
CA ALA A 17 -9.73 -17.24 18.29
C ALA A 17 -9.36 -16.38 17.07
N ALA A 18 -8.42 -16.85 16.23
CA ALA A 18 -7.98 -16.18 15.01
C ALA A 18 -9.11 -15.96 13.98
N PHE A 19 -10.20 -16.72 14.08
CA PHE A 19 -11.40 -16.52 13.26
C PHE A 19 -12.18 -15.24 13.59
N GLY A 20 -11.93 -14.62 14.74
CA GLY A 20 -12.63 -13.43 15.19
C GLY A 20 -14.11 -13.68 15.53
N VAL A 21 -14.88 -12.60 15.57
CA VAL A 21 -16.32 -12.58 15.88
C VAL A 21 -17.10 -11.78 14.85
N ASP A 22 -18.33 -12.20 14.58
CA ASP A 22 -19.24 -11.41 13.73
C ASP A 22 -19.67 -10.13 14.48
N PRO A 23 -19.87 -9.00 13.76
CA PRO A 23 -20.35 -7.78 14.40
C PRO A 23 -21.73 -7.98 15.05
N SER A 24 -21.97 -7.29 16.16
CA SER A 24 -23.21 -7.39 16.93
C SER A 24 -23.55 -6.06 17.62
N GLY A 25 -24.74 -5.94 18.21
CA GLY A 25 -25.15 -4.75 18.95
C GLY A 25 -25.11 -3.49 18.09
N GLU A 26 -24.58 -2.39 18.66
CA GLU A 26 -24.55 -1.10 17.97
C GLU A 26 -23.65 -1.10 16.72
N ARG A 27 -22.58 -1.90 16.71
CA ARG A 27 -21.73 -2.07 15.52
C ARG A 27 -22.51 -2.61 14.32
N MET A 28 -23.32 -3.65 14.55
CA MET A 28 -24.21 -4.20 13.52
C MET A 28 -25.32 -3.22 13.14
N ALA A 29 -25.84 -2.46 14.10
CA ALA A 29 -26.83 -1.42 13.81
C ALA A 29 -26.25 -0.31 12.91
N ARG A 30 -24.99 0.11 13.14
CA ARG A 30 -24.28 1.06 12.28
C ARG A 30 -24.01 0.51 10.89
N ILE A 31 -23.55 -0.75 10.77
CA ILE A 31 -23.40 -1.43 9.47
C ILE A 31 -24.70 -1.40 8.68
N ARG A 32 -25.84 -1.73 9.29
CA ARG A 32 -27.14 -1.72 8.61
C ARG A 32 -27.63 -0.34 8.17
N ARG A 33 -27.11 0.73 8.78
CA ARG A 33 -27.42 2.12 8.40
C ARG A 33 -26.47 2.66 7.33
N SER A 34 -25.38 1.96 7.02
CA SER A 34 -24.44 2.36 5.97
C SER A 34 -25.17 2.44 4.61
N PRO A 35 -24.95 3.50 3.81
CA PRO A 35 -25.48 3.58 2.46
C PRO A 35 -24.87 2.53 1.51
N HIS A 36 -23.73 1.94 1.90
CA HIS A 36 -22.97 0.94 1.15
C HIS A 36 -23.35 -0.50 1.52
N PHE A 37 -24.20 -0.70 2.53
CA PHE A 37 -24.68 -2.00 2.97
C PHE A 37 -26.10 -2.27 2.46
N ARG A 38 -26.28 -3.30 1.63
CA ARG A 38 -27.57 -3.68 1.03
C ARG A 38 -27.71 -5.19 0.96
N ASP A 39 -28.93 -5.69 1.11
CA ASP A 39 -29.25 -7.12 1.02
C ASP A 39 -28.39 -8.02 1.92
N GLY A 40 -27.99 -7.48 3.08
CA GLY A 40 -27.20 -8.21 4.08
C GLY A 40 -25.69 -8.24 3.83
N VAL A 41 -25.17 -7.53 2.82
CA VAL A 41 -23.73 -7.44 2.52
C VAL A 41 -23.32 -6.03 2.10
N PHE A 42 -22.04 -5.70 2.26
CA PHE A 42 -21.47 -4.51 1.63
C PHE A 42 -21.37 -4.69 0.11
N GLN A 43 -21.59 -3.60 -0.62
CA GLN A 43 -21.63 -3.59 -2.08
C GLN A 43 -20.37 -2.94 -2.66
N ASN A 44 -19.76 -3.60 -3.65
CA ASN A 44 -18.59 -3.04 -4.32
C ASN A 44 -18.93 -1.78 -5.15
N PRO A 45 -18.02 -0.79 -5.21
CA PRO A 45 -18.20 0.37 -6.07
C PRO A 45 -18.19 -0.07 -7.54
N GLY A 46 -18.97 0.62 -8.38
CA GLY A 46 -19.09 0.27 -9.80
C GLY A 46 -19.94 -0.97 -10.11
N GLY A 47 -20.51 -1.63 -9.09
CA GLY A 47 -21.48 -2.73 -9.24
C GLY A 47 -20.93 -4.12 -8.86
N PRO A 48 -21.60 -5.19 -9.30
CA PRO A 48 -21.23 -6.57 -8.94
C PRO A 48 -19.77 -6.88 -9.29
N SER A 49 -19.10 -7.63 -8.43
CA SER A 49 -17.69 -8.03 -8.60
C SER A 49 -17.52 -9.53 -8.39
N ARG A 50 -16.64 -10.17 -9.17
CA ARG A 50 -16.35 -11.61 -9.08
C ARG A 50 -15.37 -11.89 -7.94
N THR A 51 -15.93 -12.09 -6.75
CA THR A 51 -15.17 -12.35 -5.51
C THR A 51 -14.84 -13.83 -5.29
N ARG A 52 -15.37 -14.72 -6.14
CA ARG A 52 -15.08 -16.17 -6.11
C ARG A 52 -14.40 -16.58 -7.40
N PRO A 53 -13.55 -17.63 -7.38
CA PRO A 53 -12.98 -18.19 -8.59
C PRO A 53 -14.07 -18.47 -9.63
N SER A 54 -13.96 -17.80 -10.76
CA SER A 54 -14.82 -17.90 -11.92
C SER A 54 -14.23 -18.88 -12.93
N GLY A 55 -15.06 -19.48 -13.78
CA GLY A 55 -14.61 -20.48 -14.74
C GLY A 55 -14.54 -21.91 -14.18
N SER A 56 -13.78 -22.78 -14.87
CA SER A 56 -13.79 -24.23 -14.62
C SER A 56 -12.87 -24.61 -13.45
N ALA A 57 -13.43 -25.26 -12.43
CA ALA A 57 -12.66 -25.84 -11.32
C ALA A 57 -11.58 -26.83 -11.80
N ARG A 58 -11.80 -27.51 -12.93
CA ARG A 58 -10.80 -28.39 -13.55
C ARG A 58 -9.62 -27.60 -14.12
N GLU A 59 -9.87 -26.43 -14.72
CA GLU A 59 -8.79 -25.57 -15.24
C GLU A 59 -7.98 -24.95 -14.09
N LEU A 60 -8.66 -24.50 -13.04
CA LEU A 60 -7.98 -24.04 -11.82
C LEU A 60 -7.10 -25.15 -11.23
N ALA A 61 -7.62 -26.37 -11.12
CA ALA A 61 -6.86 -27.52 -10.64
C ALA A 61 -5.64 -27.80 -11.52
N LYS A 62 -5.78 -27.79 -12.86
CA LYS A 62 -4.64 -27.96 -13.78
C LYS A 62 -3.54 -26.94 -13.52
N VAL A 63 -3.89 -25.66 -13.37
CA VAL A 63 -2.92 -24.59 -13.05
C VAL A 63 -2.20 -24.86 -11.73
N TYR A 64 -2.92 -25.34 -10.71
CA TYR A 64 -2.33 -25.66 -9.42
C TYR A 64 -1.47 -26.93 -9.43
N PHE A 65 -1.76 -27.92 -10.27
CA PHE A 65 -1.01 -29.19 -10.33
C PHE A 65 0.14 -29.20 -11.34
N ASP A 66 0.12 -28.28 -12.31
CA ASP A 66 1.20 -28.04 -13.27
C ASP A 66 2.55 -27.84 -12.54
N LYS A 67 3.52 -28.71 -12.83
CA LYS A 67 4.82 -28.73 -12.15
C LYS A 67 5.67 -27.50 -12.48
N ASP A 68 5.67 -27.09 -13.75
CA ASP A 68 6.53 -26.01 -14.25
C ASP A 68 6.01 -24.64 -13.81
N ARG A 69 4.68 -24.49 -13.75
CA ARG A 69 4.06 -23.31 -13.14
C ARG A 69 4.34 -23.25 -11.66
N ARG A 70 4.17 -24.36 -10.92
CA ARG A 70 4.43 -24.40 -9.48
C ARG A 70 5.86 -24.07 -9.11
N ALA A 71 6.84 -24.56 -9.86
CA ALA A 71 8.26 -24.28 -9.62
C ALA A 71 8.57 -22.76 -9.63
N ARG A 72 7.81 -21.98 -10.39
CA ARG A 72 8.00 -20.53 -10.52
C ARG A 72 7.24 -19.70 -9.49
N ARG A 73 6.40 -20.29 -8.63
CA ARG A 73 5.58 -19.57 -7.64
C ARG A 73 6.30 -19.29 -6.31
N ALA A 74 7.60 -19.55 -6.24
CA ALA A 74 8.44 -19.28 -5.09
C ALA A 74 9.84 -18.84 -5.56
N PRO A 75 10.61 -18.12 -4.72
CA PRO A 75 12.01 -17.86 -5.00
C PRO A 75 12.82 -19.17 -4.96
N LEU A 76 13.89 -19.24 -5.73
CA LEU A 76 14.92 -20.29 -5.68
C LEU A 76 15.94 -20.04 -4.56
N GLY A 77 16.17 -18.79 -4.20
CA GLY A 77 17.12 -18.37 -3.16
C GLY A 77 16.46 -17.71 -1.95
N THR A 78 17.26 -17.33 -0.97
CA THR A 78 16.81 -16.55 0.18
C THR A 78 16.49 -15.12 -0.25
N VAL A 79 15.24 -14.70 -0.07
CA VAL A 79 14.83 -13.31 -0.29
C VAL A 79 15.69 -12.37 0.57
N PRO A 80 16.36 -11.37 -0.02
CA PRO A 80 17.24 -10.48 0.73
C PRO A 80 16.42 -9.53 1.60
N VAL A 81 16.53 -9.67 2.92
CA VAL A 81 15.97 -8.74 3.90
C VAL A 81 17.02 -7.70 4.26
N HIS A 82 16.63 -6.45 4.40
CA HIS A 82 17.54 -5.36 4.75
C HIS A 82 18.08 -5.53 6.18
N ALA A 83 19.41 -5.54 6.32
CA ALA A 83 20.05 -5.97 7.57
C ALA A 83 20.06 -4.90 8.67
N THR A 84 19.96 -3.61 8.30
CA THR A 84 20.14 -2.49 9.23
C THR A 84 18.86 -1.76 9.59
N THR A 85 17.67 -2.34 9.28
CA THR A 85 16.37 -1.69 9.48
C THR A 85 16.22 -1.04 10.85
N LEU A 86 16.58 -1.74 11.94
CA LEU A 86 16.50 -1.18 13.29
C LEU A 86 17.35 0.09 13.48
N ALA A 87 18.58 0.07 12.98
CA ALA A 87 19.49 1.22 13.08
C ALA A 87 19.00 2.39 12.22
N ASP A 88 18.42 2.10 11.06
CA ASP A 88 17.88 3.13 10.18
C ASP A 88 16.64 3.79 10.80
N LEU A 89 15.76 3.01 11.44
CA LEU A 89 14.57 3.48 12.15
C LEU A 89 14.87 4.23 13.46
N ALA A 90 16.11 4.20 13.95
CA ALA A 90 16.51 4.92 15.17
C ALA A 90 16.64 6.44 14.96
N ARG A 91 16.68 6.90 13.71
CA ARG A 91 16.73 8.33 13.35
C ARG A 91 15.42 8.74 12.70
N PRO A 92 14.88 9.94 12.97
CA PRO A 92 13.71 10.43 12.26
C PRO A 92 14.03 10.70 10.78
N PRO A 93 13.02 10.67 9.88
CA PRO A 93 13.19 11.10 8.50
C PRO A 93 13.57 12.58 8.39
N ALA A 94 14.39 12.94 7.40
CA ALA A 94 14.91 14.29 7.26
C ALA A 94 13.83 15.29 6.81
N ASP A 95 12.99 14.91 5.85
CA ASP A 95 11.88 15.73 5.36
C ASP A 95 10.59 15.54 6.17
N GLY A 96 10.47 14.44 6.91
CA GLY A 96 9.29 14.06 7.68
C GLY A 96 8.45 12.94 7.06
N LEU A 97 8.89 12.34 5.94
CA LEU A 97 8.23 11.20 5.32
C LEU A 97 9.23 10.07 5.00
N ARG A 98 9.06 8.92 5.65
CA ARG A 98 9.82 7.70 5.33
C ARG A 98 8.94 6.48 5.33
N LEU A 99 9.16 5.61 4.35
CA LEU A 99 8.41 4.38 4.16
C LEU A 99 9.37 3.20 4.34
N THR A 100 8.90 2.20 5.08
CA THR A 100 9.62 0.93 5.26
C THR A 100 8.66 -0.21 4.98
N TRP A 101 8.87 -0.91 3.86
CA TRP A 101 8.04 -2.05 3.50
C TRP A 101 8.45 -3.28 4.33
N MET A 102 7.56 -3.77 5.19
CA MET A 102 7.81 -4.90 6.09
C MET A 102 7.50 -6.26 5.44
N GLY A 103 7.03 -6.25 4.19
CA GLY A 103 6.59 -7.41 3.43
C GLY A 103 5.07 -7.47 3.31
N HIS A 104 4.60 -8.03 2.20
CA HIS A 104 3.20 -8.13 1.80
C HIS A 104 2.55 -6.75 1.75
N SER A 105 1.45 -6.52 2.47
CA SER A 105 0.80 -5.20 2.60
C SER A 105 1.27 -4.40 3.81
N ALA A 106 2.19 -4.95 4.61
CA ALA A 106 2.68 -4.31 5.81
C ALA A 106 3.70 -3.21 5.48
N VAL A 107 3.37 -1.96 5.83
CA VAL A 107 4.25 -0.80 5.65
C VAL A 107 4.26 0.01 6.92
N LEU A 108 5.45 0.34 7.42
CA LEU A 108 5.62 1.41 8.40
C LEU A 108 5.84 2.71 7.63
N ALA A 109 4.95 3.68 7.83
CA ALA A 109 5.12 5.06 7.39
C ALA A 109 5.42 5.94 8.60
N GLU A 110 6.57 6.61 8.57
CA GLU A 110 6.85 7.75 9.43
C GLU A 110 6.44 9.00 8.68
N ILE A 111 5.36 9.65 9.11
CA ILE A 111 4.69 10.75 8.41
C ILE A 111 4.43 11.89 9.39
N ASP A 112 5.04 13.05 9.13
CA ASP A 112 4.87 14.28 9.91
C ASP A 112 5.01 14.08 11.43
N GLY A 113 5.98 13.26 11.84
CA GLY A 113 6.29 12.99 13.24
C GLY A 113 5.55 11.78 13.84
N HIS A 114 4.70 11.11 13.08
CA HIS A 114 3.92 9.95 13.54
C HIS A 114 4.33 8.67 12.86
N ARG A 115 4.15 7.54 13.55
CA ARG A 115 4.33 6.17 13.03
C ARG A 115 2.98 5.54 12.76
N VAL A 116 2.69 5.33 11.47
CA VAL A 116 1.50 4.65 10.97
C VAL A 116 1.90 3.28 10.44
N LEU A 117 1.27 2.23 10.96
CA LEU A 117 1.55 0.86 10.55
C LEU A 117 0.34 0.27 9.80
N PHE A 118 0.48 0.11 8.49
CA PHE A 118 -0.56 -0.43 7.63
C PHE A 118 -0.52 -1.96 7.60
N ASP A 119 -1.69 -2.61 7.64
CA ASP A 119 -1.91 -4.06 7.50
C ASP A 119 -0.81 -4.96 8.11
N PRO A 120 -0.52 -4.80 9.43
CA PRO A 120 0.61 -5.48 10.03
C PRO A 120 0.36 -6.97 10.21
N VAL A 121 1.17 -7.76 9.51
CA VAL A 121 1.24 -9.21 9.67
C VAL A 121 2.66 -9.60 10.04
N TRP A 122 2.89 -9.97 11.29
CA TRP A 122 4.16 -10.57 11.74
C TRP A 122 4.10 -12.10 11.79
N GLY A 123 2.89 -12.67 11.71
CA GLY A 123 2.68 -14.11 11.66
C GLY A 123 3.41 -14.81 10.51
N GLU A 124 3.81 -16.06 10.77
CA GLU A 124 4.47 -16.94 9.79
C GLU A 124 3.51 -17.46 8.71
N ARG A 125 2.19 -17.41 8.96
CA ARG A 125 1.17 -17.92 8.05
C ARG A 125 -0.07 -17.04 7.99
N CYS A 126 -0.63 -16.92 6.80
CA CYS A 126 -1.94 -16.31 6.55
C CYS A 126 -3.03 -17.36 6.80
N SER A 127 -3.35 -17.63 8.07
CA SER A 127 -4.24 -18.72 8.42
C SER A 127 -4.82 -18.58 9.83
N PRO A 128 -6.03 -19.12 10.10
CA PRO A 128 -6.52 -19.28 11.47
C PRO A 128 -5.75 -20.34 12.26
N PHE A 129 -4.87 -21.11 11.62
CA PHE A 129 -4.13 -22.22 12.21
C PHE A 129 -2.61 -22.04 12.02
N PRO A 130 -1.79 -22.37 13.03
CA PRO A 130 -0.34 -22.19 12.93
C PRO A 130 0.37 -23.22 12.02
N PHE A 131 -0.30 -24.32 11.67
CA PHE A 131 0.31 -25.46 10.96
C PHE A 131 -0.07 -25.58 9.48
N VAL A 132 -1.09 -24.86 9.01
CA VAL A 132 -1.62 -24.95 7.63
C VAL A 132 -1.90 -23.56 7.08
N GLY A 133 -1.87 -23.42 5.75
CA GLY A 133 -2.09 -22.16 5.04
C GLY A 133 -0.80 -21.57 4.48
N PRO A 134 -0.89 -20.52 3.64
CA PRO A 134 0.26 -19.87 3.02
C PRO A 134 1.31 -19.48 4.06
N LYS A 135 2.55 -19.92 3.87
CA LYS A 135 3.68 -19.57 4.72
C LYS A 135 4.44 -18.41 4.13
N ARG A 136 4.96 -17.53 4.98
CA ARG A 136 5.87 -16.45 4.60
C ARG A 136 7.13 -16.99 3.92
N LEU A 137 7.63 -16.28 2.91
CA LEU A 137 8.79 -16.64 2.08
C LEU A 137 10.11 -15.99 2.54
N HIS A 138 10.04 -15.07 3.50
CA HIS A 138 11.18 -14.41 4.15
C HIS A 138 10.81 -14.09 5.60
N PRO A 139 11.72 -13.89 6.55
CA PRO A 139 11.33 -13.46 7.89
C PRO A 139 10.77 -12.02 7.87
N ALA A 140 9.96 -11.64 8.86
CA ALA A 140 9.66 -10.23 9.09
C ALA A 140 10.98 -9.46 9.33
N PRO A 141 11.18 -8.24 8.78
CA PRO A 141 12.49 -7.59 8.81
C PRO A 141 13.04 -7.28 10.19
N LEU A 142 12.16 -7.11 11.18
CA LEU A 142 12.53 -7.00 12.60
C LEU A 142 11.40 -7.55 13.48
N PRO A 143 11.69 -7.88 14.76
CA PRO A 143 10.64 -8.16 15.75
C PRO A 143 9.69 -6.97 15.90
N LEU A 144 8.40 -7.22 16.09
CA LEU A 144 7.37 -6.18 16.22
C LEU A 144 7.69 -5.18 17.35
N ALA A 145 8.15 -5.68 18.50
CA ALA A 145 8.53 -4.85 19.64
C ALA A 145 9.71 -3.90 19.34
N ALA A 146 10.54 -4.20 18.34
CA ALA A 146 11.66 -3.36 17.95
C ALA A 146 11.26 -2.19 17.03
N LEU A 147 9.99 -2.11 16.60
CA LEU A 147 9.47 -0.91 15.91
C LEU A 147 9.40 0.32 16.84
N GLY A 148 9.42 0.12 18.15
CA GLY A 148 9.10 1.18 19.11
C GLY A 148 7.61 1.56 19.09
N PRO A 149 7.26 2.74 19.63
CA PRO A 149 5.87 3.20 19.64
C PRO A 149 5.29 3.33 18.22
N VAL A 150 4.06 2.85 18.05
CA VAL A 150 3.24 3.02 16.85
C VAL A 150 2.03 3.84 17.26
N ASP A 151 1.80 4.98 16.62
CA ASP A 151 0.69 5.87 16.98
C ASP A 151 -0.65 5.29 16.53
N VAL A 152 -0.68 4.77 15.29
CA VAL A 152 -1.89 4.19 14.71
C VAL A 152 -1.58 3.02 13.79
N VAL A 153 -2.38 1.97 13.93
CA VAL A 153 -2.46 0.86 12.99
C VAL A 153 -3.64 1.08 12.07
N VAL A 154 -3.41 0.92 10.77
CA VAL A 154 -4.45 1.02 9.74
C VAL A 154 -4.68 -0.36 9.17
N ILE A 155 -5.92 -0.83 9.20
CA ILE A 155 -6.33 -2.12 8.61
C ILE A 155 -7.20 -1.84 7.38
N SER A 156 -6.90 -2.45 6.24
CA SER A 156 -7.71 -2.34 5.03
C SER A 156 -8.94 -3.22 5.08
N HIS A 157 -8.81 -4.47 5.55
CA HIS A 157 -9.92 -5.42 5.66
C HIS A 157 -9.54 -6.64 6.53
N ASP A 158 -10.43 -7.61 6.66
CA ASP A 158 -10.32 -8.69 7.65
C ASP A 158 -9.67 -9.99 7.17
N HIS A 159 -9.02 -10.07 6.00
CA HIS A 159 -8.35 -11.31 5.59
C HIS A 159 -7.10 -11.60 6.43
N TYR A 160 -6.67 -12.87 6.48
CA TYR A 160 -5.59 -13.32 7.36
C TYR A 160 -4.20 -12.76 7.01
N ASP A 161 -4.02 -12.30 5.78
CA ASP A 161 -2.81 -11.69 5.26
C ASP A 161 -2.79 -10.15 5.39
N HIS A 162 -3.86 -9.55 5.92
CA HIS A 162 -3.96 -8.13 6.25
C HIS A 162 -4.26 -7.88 7.73
N LEU A 163 -4.92 -8.84 8.40
CA LEU A 163 -5.32 -8.79 9.80
C LEU A 163 -4.84 -10.05 10.55
N ASP A 164 -3.69 -9.93 11.19
CA ASP A 164 -3.02 -11.01 11.92
C ASP A 164 -3.26 -10.93 13.43
N MET A 165 -3.97 -11.92 13.99
CA MET A 165 -4.34 -11.93 15.42
C MET A 165 -3.12 -11.83 16.36
N PRO A 166 -2.04 -12.62 16.21
CA PRO A 166 -0.84 -12.46 17.04
C PRO A 166 -0.29 -11.03 17.05
N THR A 167 -0.22 -10.39 15.89
CA THR A 167 0.23 -9.01 15.76
C THR A 167 -0.68 -8.02 16.49
N ILE A 168 -2.00 -8.12 16.27
CA ILE A 168 -2.98 -7.27 16.97
C ILE A 168 -2.91 -7.47 18.49
N LYS A 169 -2.80 -8.71 18.97
CA LYS A 169 -2.69 -8.99 20.40
C LYS A 169 -1.44 -8.37 21.02
N ALA A 170 -0.31 -8.42 20.34
CA ALA A 170 0.92 -7.79 20.82
C ALA A 170 0.80 -6.26 20.89
N LEU A 171 0.06 -5.64 19.95
CA LEU A 171 -0.20 -4.19 19.94
C LEU A 171 -1.33 -3.79 20.91
N ALA A 172 -2.21 -4.72 21.28
CA ALA A 172 -3.27 -4.48 22.25
C ALA A 172 -2.72 -4.07 23.63
N ASP A 173 -1.50 -4.48 23.98
CA ASP A 173 -0.85 -4.12 25.25
C ASP A 173 -0.09 -2.76 25.20
N THR A 174 -0.30 -1.96 24.15
CA THR A 174 0.33 -0.63 23.95
C THR A 174 -0.71 0.48 23.86
N ASP A 175 -0.28 1.73 23.73
CA ASP A 175 -1.18 2.89 23.51
C ASP A 175 -1.63 3.07 22.04
N THR A 176 -1.23 2.15 21.15
CA THR A 176 -1.54 2.20 19.71
C THR A 176 -3.06 2.33 19.46
N LEU A 177 -3.46 3.30 18.64
CA LEU A 177 -4.82 3.41 18.12
C LEU A 177 -5.02 2.55 16.87
N PHE A 178 -6.25 2.20 16.54
CA PHE A 178 -6.56 1.37 15.38
C PHE A 178 -7.64 2.01 14.52
N ALA A 179 -7.31 2.36 13.28
CA ALA A 179 -8.24 2.79 12.26
C ALA A 179 -8.60 1.60 11.37
N VAL A 180 -9.88 1.23 11.35
CA VAL A 180 -10.35 0.00 10.68
C VAL A 180 -11.71 0.24 10.01
N PRO A 181 -12.09 -0.52 8.97
CA PRO A 181 -13.40 -0.45 8.36
C PRO A 181 -14.50 -0.92 9.32
N LEU A 182 -15.73 -0.48 9.07
CA LEU A 182 -16.91 -0.91 9.81
C LEU A 182 -16.96 -2.43 10.01
N GLY A 183 -17.18 -2.86 11.25
CA GLY A 183 -17.32 -4.27 11.60
C GLY A 183 -16.01 -4.92 12.00
N VAL A 184 -14.87 -4.52 11.42
CA VAL A 184 -13.56 -5.13 11.67
C VAL A 184 -13.14 -4.96 13.13
N GLY A 185 -13.50 -3.83 13.76
CA GLY A 185 -13.19 -3.57 15.16
C GLY A 185 -13.78 -4.59 16.14
N GLY A 186 -14.82 -5.34 15.75
CA GLY A 186 -15.32 -6.46 16.56
C GLY A 186 -14.27 -7.58 16.74
N HIS A 187 -13.45 -7.85 15.73
CA HIS A 187 -12.34 -8.79 15.84
C HIS A 187 -11.26 -8.27 16.79
N LEU A 188 -10.87 -7.01 16.65
CA LEU A 188 -9.85 -6.38 17.49
C LEU A 188 -10.28 -6.34 18.96
N GLU A 189 -11.53 -5.97 19.23
CA GLU A 189 -12.13 -6.01 20.57
C GLU A 189 -12.09 -7.42 21.17
N HIS A 190 -12.47 -8.43 20.39
CA HIS A 190 -12.39 -9.83 20.80
C HIS A 190 -10.95 -10.28 21.13
N TRP A 191 -9.95 -9.68 20.50
CA TRP A 191 -8.53 -9.97 20.74
C TRP A 191 -7.89 -9.09 21.83
N GLY A 192 -8.65 -8.23 22.49
CA GLY A 192 -8.21 -7.47 23.66
C GLY A 192 -7.96 -5.97 23.40
N VAL A 193 -8.26 -5.46 22.21
CA VAL A 193 -8.17 -4.01 21.95
C VAL A 193 -9.33 -3.29 22.63
N ALA A 194 -9.02 -2.32 23.48
CA ALA A 194 -10.04 -1.53 24.18
C ALA A 194 -10.89 -0.73 23.17
N PRO A 195 -12.24 -0.68 23.29
CA PRO A 195 -13.09 0.06 22.35
C PRO A 195 -12.72 1.54 22.18
N SER A 196 -12.20 2.18 23.23
CA SER A 196 -11.73 3.58 23.18
C SER A 196 -10.56 3.82 22.22
N ARG A 197 -9.81 2.77 21.87
CA ARG A 197 -8.69 2.84 20.91
C ARG A 197 -9.09 2.54 19.48
N LEU A 198 -10.35 2.14 19.24
CA LEU A 198 -10.85 1.83 17.90
C LEU A 198 -11.42 3.08 17.22
N ARG A 199 -11.14 3.22 15.93
CA ARG A 199 -11.77 4.16 15.00
C ARG A 199 -12.34 3.34 13.84
N GLU A 200 -13.57 2.87 14.01
CA GLU A 200 -14.28 2.13 12.96
C GLU A 200 -14.93 3.11 11.98
N LEU A 201 -14.60 3.04 10.70
CA LEU A 201 -15.04 3.98 9.67
C LEU A 201 -15.76 3.29 8.51
N ASP A 202 -16.80 3.93 8.00
CA ASP A 202 -17.36 3.63 6.68
C ASP A 202 -16.55 4.34 5.59
N TRP A 203 -16.78 4.02 4.32
CA TRP A 203 -16.19 4.80 3.23
C TRP A 203 -16.57 6.27 3.32
N HIS A 204 -15.59 7.12 2.98
CA HIS A 204 -15.64 8.57 3.05
C HIS A 204 -15.69 9.17 4.46
N GLU A 205 -15.76 8.34 5.51
CA GLU A 205 -15.58 8.82 6.88
C GLU A 205 -14.10 8.99 7.22
N SER A 206 -13.82 9.93 8.12
CA SER A 206 -12.46 10.27 8.55
C SER A 206 -12.36 10.34 10.08
N THR A 207 -11.15 10.20 10.59
CA THR A 207 -10.81 10.41 11.99
C THR A 207 -9.46 11.10 12.12
N GLU A 208 -9.24 11.78 13.25
CA GLU A 208 -7.98 12.45 13.57
C GLU A 208 -7.20 11.65 14.61
N VAL A 209 -5.91 11.43 14.34
CA VAL A 209 -4.95 10.82 15.27
C VAL A 209 -3.65 11.59 15.23
N GLY A 210 -3.30 12.26 16.34
CA GLY A 210 -2.01 12.95 16.46
C GLY A 210 -1.84 14.18 15.58
N GLY A 211 -2.84 14.60 14.80
CA GLY A 211 -2.69 15.61 13.74
C GLY A 211 -2.66 15.01 12.33
N LEU A 212 -2.77 13.68 12.22
CA LEU A 212 -3.07 12.99 10.97
C LEU A 212 -4.58 12.84 10.80
N THR A 213 -5.07 13.19 9.61
CA THR A 213 -6.39 12.79 9.12
C THR A 213 -6.29 11.43 8.44
N LEU A 214 -7.01 10.44 8.95
CA LEU A 214 -7.16 9.13 8.32
C LEU A 214 -8.56 8.99 7.74
N THR A 215 -8.65 8.76 6.43
CA THR A 215 -9.91 8.60 5.71
C THR A 215 -9.99 7.19 5.12
N ALA A 216 -11.06 6.46 5.44
CA ALA A 216 -11.36 5.20 4.76
C ALA A 216 -11.96 5.52 3.39
N THR A 217 -11.31 5.09 2.32
CA THR A 217 -11.75 5.32 0.94
C THR A 217 -12.27 4.03 0.30
N PRO A 218 -13.13 4.12 -0.74
CA PRO A 218 -13.67 2.94 -1.39
C PRO A 218 -12.61 1.97 -1.90
N ALA A 219 -12.97 0.69 -1.96
CA ALA A 219 -12.17 -0.38 -2.56
C ALA A 219 -13.09 -1.43 -3.19
N ARG A 220 -12.60 -2.11 -4.22
CA ARG A 220 -13.22 -3.32 -4.78
C ARG A 220 -12.58 -4.57 -4.18
N HIS A 221 -13.23 -5.15 -3.19
CA HIS A 221 -12.77 -6.40 -2.59
C HIS A 221 -13.95 -7.14 -1.94
N PHE A 222 -13.65 -8.00 -0.97
CA PHE A 222 -14.64 -8.65 -0.12
C PHE A 222 -14.06 -8.87 1.27
N CYS A 223 -14.84 -9.48 2.16
CA CYS A 223 -14.38 -9.82 3.49
C CYS A 223 -14.59 -11.30 3.78
N GLY A 224 -13.80 -11.82 4.72
CA GLY A 224 -14.14 -13.06 5.39
C GLY A 224 -13.01 -13.85 6.01
N ARG A 225 -13.24 -14.23 7.26
CA ARG A 225 -12.35 -15.12 8.01
C ARG A 225 -12.87 -16.56 8.12
N GLY A 226 -14.13 -16.82 7.80
CA GLY A 226 -14.79 -18.13 7.98
C GLY A 226 -15.25 -18.81 6.69
N LEU A 227 -15.35 -20.13 6.71
CA LEU A 227 -15.72 -20.96 5.55
C LEU A 227 -17.23 -20.95 5.18
N ARG A 228 -18.14 -20.47 6.06
CA ARG A 228 -19.59 -20.76 5.94
C ARG A 228 -20.57 -19.64 6.35
N ASN A 229 -20.11 -18.44 6.70
CA ASN A 229 -21.01 -17.35 7.11
C ASN A 229 -20.96 -16.20 6.11
N THR A 230 -22.11 -15.54 5.90
CA THR A 230 -22.17 -14.19 5.32
C THR A 230 -21.38 -13.26 6.23
N GLN A 231 -20.35 -12.64 5.68
CA GLN A 231 -19.44 -11.74 6.41
C GLN A 231 -19.96 -10.32 6.25
N HIS A 232 -19.92 -9.55 7.33
CA HIS A 232 -20.57 -8.24 7.45
C HIS A 232 -19.56 -7.13 7.75
N THR A 233 -18.28 -7.38 7.51
CA THR A 233 -17.19 -6.42 7.68
C THR A 233 -16.95 -5.68 6.38
N LEU A 234 -16.64 -4.38 6.46
CA LEU A 234 -16.26 -3.58 5.31
C LEU A 234 -14.78 -3.83 4.95
N TRP A 235 -14.40 -3.48 3.72
CA TRP A 235 -13.03 -3.38 3.23
C TRP A 235 -12.80 -1.96 2.72
N ALA A 236 -11.60 -1.41 2.84
CA ALA A 236 -11.29 -0.05 2.43
C ALA A 236 -9.85 0.10 1.91
N SER A 237 -9.66 1.06 1.02
CA SER A 237 -8.36 1.72 0.87
C SER A 237 -8.27 2.87 1.88
N TRP A 238 -7.09 3.45 2.05
CA TRP A 238 -6.88 4.48 3.08
C TRP A 238 -6.07 5.65 2.56
N VAL A 239 -6.55 6.85 2.89
CA VAL A 239 -5.76 8.07 2.85
C VAL A 239 -5.28 8.38 4.26
N VAL A 240 -3.99 8.71 4.39
CA VAL A 240 -3.43 9.30 5.60
C VAL A 240 -2.73 10.60 5.22
N ALA A 241 -3.25 11.70 5.74
CA ALA A 241 -2.76 13.05 5.47
C ALA A 241 -2.29 13.71 6.77
N GLY A 242 -1.04 14.15 6.80
CA GLY A 242 -0.50 15.03 7.82
C GLY A 242 -0.50 16.48 7.35
N GLU A 243 0.21 17.33 8.10
CA GLU A 243 0.36 18.76 7.78
C GLU A 243 1.04 18.99 6.43
N ARG A 244 2.04 18.17 6.09
CA ARG A 244 2.90 18.36 4.91
C ARG A 244 2.80 17.21 3.91
N HIS A 245 2.56 16.00 4.39
CA HIS A 245 2.63 14.79 3.57
C HIS A 245 1.30 14.06 3.50
N ARG A 246 1.08 13.35 2.38
CA ARG A 246 -0.10 12.54 2.13
C ARG A 246 0.29 11.21 1.51
N VAL A 247 -0.22 10.12 2.07
CA VAL A 247 -0.02 8.78 1.53
C VAL A 247 -1.36 8.08 1.30
N HIS A 248 -1.40 7.22 0.30
CA HIS A 248 -2.53 6.34 0.01
C HIS A 248 -2.12 4.87 0.14
N HIS A 249 -2.91 4.04 0.83
CA HIS A 249 -2.74 2.58 0.91
C HIS A 249 -3.93 1.89 0.23
N SER A 250 -3.67 1.03 -0.76
CA SER A 250 -4.75 0.42 -1.55
C SER A 250 -5.52 -0.70 -0.86
N GLY A 251 -5.03 -1.23 0.27
CA GLY A 251 -5.35 -2.60 0.65
C GLY A 251 -4.91 -3.56 -0.45
N ASP A 252 -5.73 -4.55 -0.78
CA ASP A 252 -5.57 -5.50 -1.88
C ASP A 252 -6.69 -5.40 -2.93
N THR A 253 -7.27 -4.21 -3.07
CA THR A 253 -8.37 -3.91 -4.00
C THR A 253 -8.09 -4.30 -5.46
N GLY A 254 -9.17 -4.61 -6.19
CA GLY A 254 -9.20 -4.58 -7.66
C GLY A 254 -9.32 -3.17 -8.21
N TYR A 255 -9.14 -3.02 -9.52
CA TYR A 255 -9.22 -1.72 -10.19
C TYR A 255 -10.67 -1.23 -10.35
N PHE A 256 -10.87 0.08 -10.17
CA PHE A 256 -12.11 0.81 -10.46
C PHE A 256 -11.85 2.30 -10.73
N ASP A 257 -12.79 2.96 -11.39
CA ASP A 257 -12.67 4.39 -11.72
C ASP A 257 -12.65 5.31 -10.49
N GLY A 258 -13.07 4.83 -9.32
CA GLY A 258 -13.09 5.64 -8.09
C GLY A 258 -11.70 6.04 -7.59
N PHE A 259 -10.61 5.46 -8.11
CA PHE A 259 -9.26 6.00 -7.88
C PHE A 259 -9.10 7.44 -8.38
N LYS A 260 -9.80 7.83 -9.46
CA LYS A 260 -9.82 9.20 -9.96
C LYS A 260 -10.52 10.13 -8.98
N ASP A 261 -11.65 9.68 -8.42
CA ASP A 261 -12.40 10.44 -7.42
C ASP A 261 -11.58 10.62 -6.14
N ILE A 262 -10.90 9.56 -5.68
CA ILE A 262 -9.99 9.63 -4.52
C ILE A 262 -8.84 10.60 -4.80
N GLY A 263 -8.21 10.50 -5.96
CA GLY A 263 -7.13 11.41 -6.38
C GLY A 263 -7.58 12.88 -6.44
N ALA A 264 -8.79 13.14 -6.96
CA ALA A 264 -9.36 14.48 -7.02
C ALA A 264 -9.72 15.04 -5.63
N ALA A 265 -10.18 14.20 -4.71
CA ALA A 265 -10.63 14.63 -3.38
C ALA A 265 -9.47 14.81 -2.38
N HIS A 266 -8.44 13.97 -2.45
CA HIS A 266 -7.42 13.87 -1.40
C HIS A 266 -5.99 14.11 -1.90
N GLY A 267 -5.78 13.97 -3.20
CA GLY A 267 -4.48 14.10 -3.81
C GLY A 267 -4.01 15.56 -4.00
N PRO A 268 -2.82 15.73 -4.57
CA PRO A 268 -1.93 14.64 -4.97
C PRO A 268 -1.19 14.01 -3.77
N PHE A 269 -0.74 12.78 -3.93
CA PHE A 269 -0.05 12.02 -2.88
C PHE A 269 1.47 12.05 -3.06
N ASP A 270 2.21 12.09 -1.95
CA ASP A 270 3.65 11.86 -1.97
C ASP A 270 3.96 10.41 -2.32
N VAL A 271 3.22 9.47 -1.71
CA VAL A 271 3.34 8.04 -1.97
C VAL A 271 1.98 7.37 -2.12
N THR A 272 1.85 6.52 -3.13
CA THR A 272 0.77 5.54 -3.23
C THR A 272 1.33 4.14 -3.04
N MET A 273 0.88 3.45 -2.01
CA MET A 273 1.18 2.04 -1.72
C MET A 273 0.12 1.19 -2.42
N ILE A 274 0.52 0.50 -3.49
CA ILE A 274 -0.41 -0.14 -4.43
C ILE A 274 -0.17 -1.65 -4.50
N GLN A 275 -1.23 -2.43 -4.36
CA GLN A 275 -1.21 -3.87 -4.49
C GLN A 275 -0.90 -4.29 -5.93
N ILE A 276 0.05 -5.22 -6.10
CA ILE A 276 0.47 -5.69 -7.43
C ILE A 276 0.50 -7.21 -7.58
N GLY A 277 0.23 -7.95 -6.50
CA GLY A 277 0.24 -9.42 -6.47
C GLY A 277 -1.15 -10.00 -6.26
N ALA A 278 -1.20 -11.32 -6.10
CA ALA A 278 -2.42 -12.10 -5.86
C ALA A 278 -3.47 -12.07 -6.99
N TYR A 279 -3.17 -11.48 -8.15
CA TYR A 279 -4.08 -11.42 -9.29
C TYR A 279 -4.21 -12.77 -10.02
N SER A 280 -5.37 -12.97 -10.66
CA SER A 280 -5.62 -14.12 -11.51
C SER A 280 -6.86 -13.93 -12.38
N ASP A 281 -6.86 -14.53 -13.57
CA ASP A 281 -8.04 -14.58 -14.46
C ASP A 281 -9.27 -15.22 -13.80
N PHE A 282 -9.07 -16.02 -12.75
CA PHE A 282 -10.16 -16.62 -11.99
C PHE A 282 -10.90 -15.60 -11.10
N TRP A 283 -10.27 -14.50 -10.68
CA TRP A 283 -10.89 -13.46 -9.84
C TRP A 283 -10.46 -12.05 -10.27
N PRO A 284 -10.78 -11.65 -11.51
CA PRO A 284 -10.17 -10.47 -12.14
C PRO A 284 -10.60 -9.13 -11.51
N ASP A 285 -11.71 -9.10 -10.76
CA ASP A 285 -12.30 -7.84 -10.29
C ASP A 285 -11.78 -7.36 -8.94
N ILE A 286 -10.98 -8.17 -8.23
CA ILE A 286 -10.69 -7.96 -6.80
C ILE A 286 -9.20 -7.88 -6.44
N HIS A 287 -8.30 -8.12 -7.40
CA HIS A 287 -6.86 -7.95 -7.25
C HIS A 287 -6.29 -7.41 -8.55
N MET A 288 -5.61 -6.26 -8.48
CA MET A 288 -5.00 -5.61 -9.64
C MET A 288 -3.82 -6.40 -10.21
N THR A 289 -3.72 -6.45 -11.53
CA THR A 289 -2.43 -6.73 -12.20
C THR A 289 -1.45 -5.57 -11.97
N PRO A 290 -0.15 -5.74 -12.26
CA PRO A 290 0.80 -4.63 -12.17
C PRO A 290 0.45 -3.42 -13.06
N GLU A 291 -0.12 -3.65 -14.24
CA GLU A 291 -0.59 -2.60 -15.15
C GLU A 291 -1.82 -1.86 -14.58
N GLU A 292 -2.75 -2.60 -13.97
CA GLU A 292 -3.88 -2.02 -13.24
C GLU A 292 -3.43 -1.23 -12.02
N GLY A 293 -2.45 -1.73 -11.27
CA GLY A 293 -1.85 -1.01 -10.14
C GLY A 293 -1.18 0.29 -10.57
N MET A 294 -0.44 0.27 -11.69
CA MET A 294 0.14 1.49 -12.25
C MET A 294 -0.93 2.49 -12.69
N ARG A 295 -2.01 2.01 -13.32
CA ARG A 295 -3.13 2.87 -13.71
C ARG A 295 -3.82 3.49 -12.48
N ALA A 296 -4.02 2.72 -11.42
CA ALA A 296 -4.53 3.23 -10.15
C ALA A 296 -3.62 4.33 -9.55
N HIS A 297 -2.30 4.14 -9.59
CA HIS A 297 -1.34 5.18 -9.19
C HIS A 297 -1.51 6.46 -10.01
N VAL A 298 -1.58 6.35 -11.35
CA VAL A 298 -1.75 7.50 -12.24
C VAL A 298 -3.07 8.23 -11.97
N ASP A 299 -4.17 7.50 -11.77
CA ASP A 299 -5.48 8.07 -11.46
C ASP A 299 -5.48 8.80 -10.10
N LEU A 300 -4.85 8.21 -9.07
CA LEU A 300 -4.66 8.84 -7.76
C LEU A 300 -3.83 10.12 -7.84
N GLN A 301 -2.97 10.26 -8.85
CA GLN A 301 -2.17 11.47 -9.10
C GLN A 301 -2.85 12.47 -10.05
N GLY A 302 -4.12 12.26 -10.41
CA GLY A 302 -4.87 13.12 -11.33
C GLY A 302 -4.33 13.05 -12.75
N GLY A 303 -3.90 11.87 -13.20
CA GLY A 303 -3.37 11.64 -14.55
C GLY A 303 -1.88 11.98 -14.73
N ARG A 304 -1.21 12.51 -13.69
CA ARG A 304 0.20 12.92 -13.75
C ARG A 304 1.11 11.80 -13.26
N ALA A 305 1.45 10.87 -14.15
CA ALA A 305 2.24 9.68 -13.82
C ALA A 305 3.60 9.98 -13.14
N GLY A 306 4.24 11.10 -13.48
CA GLY A 306 5.52 11.51 -12.86
C GLY A 306 5.40 12.11 -11.46
N HIS A 307 4.18 12.34 -10.95
CA HIS A 307 3.96 12.92 -9.63
C HIS A 307 3.99 11.86 -8.52
N GLY A 308 4.62 12.20 -7.40
CA GLY A 308 4.81 11.31 -6.25
C GLY A 308 5.57 10.03 -6.61
N LEU A 309 5.39 9.01 -5.77
CA LEU A 309 6.13 7.75 -5.86
C LEU A 309 5.20 6.56 -5.61
N MET A 310 5.22 5.57 -6.49
CA MET A 310 4.51 4.30 -6.24
C MET A 310 5.39 3.36 -5.41
N LEU A 311 4.85 2.81 -4.32
CA LEU A 311 5.43 1.67 -3.59
C LEU A 311 4.57 0.42 -3.87
N PRO A 312 5.08 -0.60 -4.60
CA PRO A 312 4.37 -1.85 -4.77
C PRO A 312 4.30 -2.65 -3.47
N ILE A 313 3.10 -3.10 -3.12
CA ILE A 313 2.79 -3.95 -1.95
C ILE A 313 2.02 -5.21 -2.38
N HIS A 314 1.67 -6.07 -1.43
CA HIS A 314 0.90 -7.30 -1.63
C HIS A 314 1.60 -8.36 -2.51
N TRP A 315 2.94 -8.42 -2.48
CA TRP A 315 3.74 -9.35 -3.27
C TRP A 315 4.98 -9.86 -2.53
N ALA A 316 5.69 -10.80 -3.16
CA ALA A 316 6.94 -11.47 -2.71
C ALA A 316 6.93 -12.23 -1.38
N THR A 317 5.93 -12.01 -0.52
CA THR A 317 5.95 -12.41 0.89
C THR A 317 5.17 -13.69 1.14
N PHE A 318 3.99 -13.80 0.55
CA PHE A 318 3.16 -15.01 0.56
C PHE A 318 2.81 -15.41 -0.87
N ASN A 319 2.65 -16.71 -1.10
CA ASN A 319 2.16 -17.24 -2.38
C ASN A 319 0.64 -17.43 -2.30
N LEU A 320 -0.10 -16.43 -2.77
CA LEU A 320 -1.58 -16.38 -2.69
C LEU A 320 -2.28 -16.60 -4.03
N ALA A 321 -1.53 -16.65 -5.14
CA ALA A 321 -2.07 -16.79 -6.49
C ALA A 321 -1.18 -17.66 -7.38
N PRO A 322 -1.67 -18.11 -8.55
CA PRO A 322 -0.92 -18.99 -9.42
C PRO A 322 0.12 -18.29 -10.32
N HIS A 323 0.19 -16.97 -10.32
CA HIS A 323 1.20 -16.24 -11.10
C HIS A 323 2.63 -16.59 -10.60
N PRO A 324 3.65 -16.57 -11.49
CA PRO A 324 5.05 -16.64 -11.08
C PRO A 324 5.41 -15.59 -10.03
N TRP A 325 6.34 -15.92 -9.14
CA TRP A 325 6.69 -15.12 -7.97
C TRP A 325 7.30 -13.76 -8.32
N ALA A 326 8.09 -13.69 -9.41
CA ALA A 326 8.75 -12.47 -9.87
C ALA A 326 7.86 -11.57 -10.75
N ASP A 327 6.77 -12.11 -11.31
CA ASP A 327 5.94 -11.40 -12.29
C ASP A 327 5.37 -10.07 -11.78
N PRO A 328 4.87 -9.95 -10.53
CA PRO A 328 4.41 -8.68 -10.00
C PRO A 328 5.47 -7.57 -10.11
N GLY A 329 6.68 -7.85 -9.61
CA GLY A 329 7.78 -6.89 -9.62
C GLY A 329 8.15 -6.48 -11.04
N GLU A 330 8.34 -7.46 -11.93
CA GLU A 330 8.68 -7.21 -13.35
C GLU A 330 7.61 -6.41 -14.08
N GLY A 331 6.35 -6.80 -13.93
CA GLY A 331 5.20 -6.11 -14.53
C GLY A 331 5.11 -4.66 -14.04
N THR A 332 5.38 -4.40 -12.75
CA THR A 332 5.36 -3.04 -12.22
C THR A 332 6.49 -2.20 -12.83
N VAL A 333 7.70 -2.75 -12.99
CA VAL A 333 8.79 -1.97 -13.61
C VAL A 333 8.48 -1.67 -15.08
N ALA A 334 7.91 -2.63 -15.82
CA ALA A 334 7.48 -2.43 -17.20
C ALA A 334 6.37 -1.37 -17.30
N ALA A 335 5.33 -1.48 -16.47
CA ALA A 335 4.21 -0.53 -16.44
C ALA A 335 4.66 0.88 -16.03
N ALA A 336 5.56 1.00 -15.03
CA ALA A 336 6.12 2.28 -14.59
C ALA A 336 6.87 2.97 -15.72
N ARG A 337 7.71 2.23 -16.45
CA ARG A 337 8.43 2.75 -17.62
C ARG A 337 7.47 3.22 -18.71
N ALA A 338 6.45 2.43 -19.03
CA ALA A 338 5.47 2.77 -20.06
C ALA A 338 4.67 4.04 -19.70
N ALA A 339 4.37 4.24 -18.41
CA ALA A 339 3.65 5.41 -17.92
C ALA A 339 4.55 6.64 -17.67
N GLY A 340 5.87 6.48 -17.59
CA GLY A 340 6.78 7.53 -17.12
C GLY A 340 6.66 7.81 -15.61
N ALA A 341 6.28 6.79 -14.82
CA ALA A 341 6.06 6.90 -13.38
C ALA A 341 7.30 6.55 -12.55
N ARG A 342 7.39 7.12 -11.35
CA ARG A 342 8.42 6.78 -10.35
C ARG A 342 7.95 5.61 -9.49
N VAL A 343 8.80 4.61 -9.31
CA VAL A 343 8.52 3.45 -8.44
C VAL A 343 9.68 3.19 -7.48
N ALA A 344 9.35 2.89 -6.22
CA ALA A 344 10.31 2.41 -5.23
C ALA A 344 10.33 0.88 -5.23
N LEU A 345 11.52 0.27 -5.26
CA LEU A 345 11.73 -1.17 -5.25
C LEU A 345 12.60 -1.58 -4.05
N PRO A 346 12.18 -1.26 -2.81
CA PRO A 346 12.96 -1.61 -1.61
C PRO A 346 12.99 -3.12 -1.42
N ARG A 347 14.06 -3.63 -0.82
CA ARG A 347 14.03 -4.93 -0.16
C ARG A 347 13.11 -4.88 1.08
N PRO A 348 12.56 -6.00 1.55
CA PRO A 348 11.85 -6.01 2.83
C PRO A 348 12.71 -5.43 3.95
N GLY A 349 12.20 -4.41 4.63
CA GLY A 349 12.85 -3.67 5.70
C GLY A 349 13.76 -2.53 5.24
N GLU A 350 13.93 -2.27 3.95
CA GLU A 350 14.77 -1.16 3.45
C GLU A 350 13.98 0.15 3.50
N PRO A 351 14.34 1.09 4.40
CA PRO A 351 13.63 2.35 4.50
C PRO A 351 14.09 3.31 3.40
N PHE A 352 13.18 4.19 2.96
CA PHE A 352 13.50 5.25 2.01
C PHE A 352 12.62 6.49 2.22
N GLU A 353 13.17 7.65 1.87
CA GLU A 353 12.47 8.94 1.86
C GLU A 353 12.07 9.29 0.42
N PRO A 354 10.78 9.54 0.10
CA PRO A 354 10.30 9.71 -1.28
C PRO A 354 10.89 10.90 -2.04
N ALA A 355 11.21 11.99 -1.32
CA ALA A 355 11.83 13.18 -1.90
C ALA A 355 13.35 13.03 -2.10
N SER A 356 13.96 11.98 -1.53
CA SER A 356 15.40 11.74 -1.68
C SER A 356 15.76 11.26 -3.09
N GLY A 357 16.96 11.63 -3.55
CA GLY A 357 17.56 11.05 -4.76
C GLY A 357 17.97 9.58 -4.63
N ALA A 358 17.91 9.01 -3.42
CA ALA A 358 18.35 7.65 -3.09
C ALA A 358 17.21 6.61 -3.01
N VAL A 359 16.09 6.84 -3.68
CA VAL A 359 14.97 5.87 -3.72
C VAL A 359 15.46 4.52 -4.29
N PRO A 360 15.23 3.39 -3.59
CA PRO A 360 15.60 2.07 -4.08
C PRO A 360 14.93 1.77 -5.43
N SER A 361 15.72 1.36 -6.43
CA SER A 361 15.22 1.11 -7.79
C SER A 361 15.76 -0.19 -8.41
N ARG A 362 16.52 -0.98 -7.64
CA ARG A 362 17.12 -2.22 -8.13
C ARG A 362 16.12 -3.38 -8.05
N PRO A 363 15.92 -4.16 -9.13
CA PRO A 363 15.02 -5.32 -9.13
C PRO A 363 15.67 -6.52 -8.41
N TRP A 364 15.77 -6.43 -7.08
CA TRP A 364 16.51 -7.37 -6.22
C TRP A 364 16.02 -8.82 -6.33
N TRP A 365 14.75 -9.05 -6.69
CA TRP A 365 14.15 -10.38 -6.82
C TRP A 365 14.79 -11.19 -7.96
N ARG A 366 15.35 -10.55 -8.98
CA ARG A 366 16.02 -11.22 -10.11
C ARG A 366 17.20 -12.10 -9.67
N GLY A 367 17.84 -11.77 -8.54
CA GLY A 367 18.94 -12.55 -7.98
C GLY A 367 18.51 -13.83 -7.26
N VAL A 368 17.22 -13.99 -6.97
CA VAL A 368 16.69 -15.12 -6.18
C VAL A 368 15.50 -15.81 -6.84
N ALA A 369 14.94 -15.26 -7.92
CA ALA A 369 13.88 -15.87 -8.72
C ALA A 369 14.43 -16.81 -9.80
N GLN A 370 13.57 -17.72 -10.27
CA GLN A 370 13.83 -18.43 -11.52
C GLN A 370 13.71 -17.45 -12.69
N ALA A 371 14.78 -17.29 -13.47
CA ALA A 371 14.75 -16.47 -14.67
C ALA A 371 13.77 -17.03 -15.72
N PRO A 372 13.02 -16.18 -16.44
CA PRO A 372 12.18 -16.62 -17.53
C PRO A 372 13.02 -17.17 -18.69
N ALA A 373 12.40 -17.98 -19.54
CA ALA A 373 13.02 -18.45 -20.78
C ALA A 373 13.33 -17.23 -21.68
N GLY A 374 14.62 -17.00 -21.97
CA GLY A 374 15.10 -15.79 -22.65
C GLY A 374 15.80 -14.77 -21.74
N GLY A 375 15.86 -15.03 -20.42
CA GLY A 375 16.50 -14.15 -19.45
C GLY A 375 15.64 -12.97 -19.06
N TRP A 376 16.10 -12.19 -18.08
CA TRP A 376 15.42 -10.97 -17.67
C TRP A 376 15.41 -9.96 -18.82
N PRO A 377 14.32 -9.20 -19.03
CA PRO A 377 14.33 -8.10 -19.97
C PRO A 377 15.53 -7.18 -19.66
N VAL A 378 16.36 -6.89 -20.66
CA VAL A 378 17.47 -5.94 -20.50
C VAL A 378 16.84 -4.60 -20.14
N GLN A 379 17.09 -4.14 -18.93
CA GLN A 379 16.76 -2.79 -18.53
C GLN A 379 18.03 -1.97 -18.56
N GLU A 380 18.10 -1.00 -19.47
CA GLU A 380 18.77 0.25 -19.13
C GLU A 380 18.19 0.70 -17.79
N ALA A 381 19.07 0.98 -16.83
CA ALA A 381 18.67 1.32 -15.49
C ALA A 381 17.58 2.41 -15.54
N LEU A 382 16.64 2.40 -14.59
CA LEU A 382 15.80 3.57 -14.33
C LEU A 382 16.68 4.67 -13.70
N THR A 383 17.69 5.12 -14.43
CA THR A 383 18.61 6.18 -14.03
C THR A 383 18.02 7.50 -14.47
N GLY A 384 17.64 8.33 -13.49
CA GLY A 384 17.71 9.79 -13.57
C GLY A 384 16.71 10.54 -14.46
N ALA A 385 15.96 9.90 -15.36
CA ALA A 385 15.07 10.62 -16.30
C ALA A 385 13.87 11.36 -15.66
N ALA A 386 13.72 11.32 -14.33
CA ALA A 386 12.70 12.06 -13.58
C ALA A 386 13.28 13.03 -12.51
N ILE A 387 14.58 13.34 -12.55
CA ILE A 387 15.18 14.37 -11.68
C ILE A 387 15.52 15.59 -12.54
N GLY A 388 14.48 16.31 -12.96
CA GLY A 388 14.60 17.68 -13.46
C GLY A 388 14.27 18.64 -12.33
N VAL A 389 15.28 19.05 -11.56
CA VAL A 389 15.17 20.22 -10.68
C VAL A 389 14.91 21.41 -11.60
N ALA A 390 13.74 22.05 -11.44
CA ALA A 390 13.45 23.32 -12.09
C ALA A 390 14.44 24.38 -11.57
N GLY A 391 15.57 24.51 -12.26
CA GLY A 391 16.48 25.63 -12.11
C GLY A 391 15.86 26.85 -12.79
N THR A 392 15.43 27.80 -11.98
CA THR A 392 15.12 29.18 -12.40
C THR A 392 16.36 29.82 -13.03
N ALA A 393 16.39 29.88 -14.35
CA ALA A 393 17.24 30.81 -15.09
C ALA A 393 16.31 31.81 -15.78
N ALA A 394 16.16 32.98 -15.16
CA ALA A 394 15.59 34.14 -15.82
C ALA A 394 16.55 34.57 -16.95
N ALA A 395 16.18 34.27 -18.19
CA ALA A 395 16.82 34.86 -19.36
C ALA A 395 16.07 36.14 -19.70
N VAL A 396 16.74 37.27 -19.51
CA VAL A 396 16.36 38.59 -20.00
C VAL A 396 16.28 38.51 -21.52
N ALA A 397 15.10 38.80 -22.07
CA ALA A 397 14.89 38.94 -23.50
C ALA A 397 15.61 40.20 -23.99
N GLN A 398 16.53 40.03 -24.95
CA GLN A 398 16.92 41.09 -25.87
C GLN A 398 16.16 40.85 -27.18
N ASP A 399 15.31 41.81 -27.49
CA ASP A 399 14.53 41.94 -28.72
C ASP A 399 15.47 42.50 -29.80
N ASP A 400 15.74 41.70 -30.83
CA ASP A 400 16.38 42.16 -32.06
C ASP A 400 15.28 42.49 -33.07
N THR A 401 15.04 43.79 -33.29
CA THR A 401 14.36 44.29 -34.50
C THR A 401 15.19 45.38 -35.16
N GLU A 402 15.49 45.15 -36.43
CA GLU A 402 16.19 46.03 -37.34
C GLU A 402 15.45 47.36 -37.56
N SER A 403 16.18 48.48 -37.64
CA SER A 403 16.10 49.40 -38.78
C SER A 403 17.10 50.55 -38.67
N ASP A 404 18.02 50.52 -39.63
CA ASP A 404 18.47 51.60 -40.52
C ASP A 404 18.70 53.05 -40.04
N SER A 405 19.87 53.51 -40.49
CA SER A 405 20.21 54.85 -40.97
C SER A 405 20.71 55.95 -40.00
N SER A 406 21.93 56.37 -40.37
CA SER A 406 22.42 57.74 -40.45
C SER A 406 23.13 58.39 -39.25
N GLY A 407 24.41 58.71 -39.49
CA GLY A 407 24.88 60.08 -39.28
C GLY A 407 25.85 60.32 -38.11
N GLY A 408 27.09 60.66 -38.45
CA GLY A 408 27.76 61.79 -37.78
C GLY A 408 28.94 61.48 -36.85
N ALA A 409 30.13 61.57 -37.42
CA ALA A 409 31.24 62.44 -36.98
C ALA A 409 31.82 62.36 -35.53
N SER A 410 33.10 61.95 -35.51
CA SER A 410 34.28 62.65 -34.94
C SER A 410 34.41 62.97 -33.44
N GLU A 411 35.59 62.58 -32.93
CA GLU A 411 36.42 63.25 -31.90
C GLU A 411 35.82 63.35 -30.48
N GLY A 412 36.49 63.14 -29.36
CA GLY A 412 37.91 63.19 -28.98
C GLY A 412 37.94 63.56 -27.48
N ALA A 413 39.10 63.42 -26.83
CA ALA A 413 39.45 63.87 -25.46
C ALA A 413 38.85 63.06 -24.28
N GLU A 414 39.66 62.30 -23.53
CA GLU A 414 40.56 62.70 -22.42
C GLU A 414 39.85 62.93 -21.08
N GLY A 415 40.49 62.48 -19.98
CA GLY A 415 40.45 63.23 -18.73
C GLY A 415 39.81 62.56 -17.51
N ALA A 416 40.45 61.51 -17.02
CA ALA A 416 40.72 61.16 -15.63
C ALA A 416 40.22 62.04 -14.44
N ARG A 417 39.90 61.34 -13.33
CA ARG A 417 39.86 61.73 -11.89
C ARG A 417 38.60 62.50 -11.45
N ALA A 418 37.99 62.27 -10.29
CA ALA A 418 38.50 61.81 -9.00
C ALA A 418 37.41 61.14 -8.14
N ARG A 419 37.85 60.18 -7.31
CA ARG A 419 37.25 59.69 -6.05
C ARG A 419 37.42 60.73 -4.92
N PRO A 420 36.96 60.50 -3.67
CA PRO A 420 35.78 59.77 -3.17
C PRO A 420 35.07 60.49 -2.00
N ALA A 421 34.13 59.76 -1.39
CA ALA A 421 33.81 59.70 0.04
C ALA A 421 32.63 60.54 0.56
N GLY A 422 31.62 59.79 0.99
CA GLY A 422 30.44 60.14 1.76
C GLY A 422 29.61 58.89 1.89
#